data_AF-A0A7Y3FG42-F1
#
_entry.id   AF-A0A7Y3FG42-F1
#
_cell.length_a   1.000
_cell.length_b   1.000
_cell.length_c   1.000
_cell.angle_alpha   90.00
_cell.angle_beta   90.00
_cell.angle_gamma   90.00
#
_symmetry.space_group_name_H-M   'P 1'
#
loop_
_entity.id
_entity.type
_entity.pdbx_description
1 polymer ?
#
loop_
_entity_poly.entity_id
_entity_poly.type
_entity_poly.pdbx_seq_one_letter_code
_entity_poly.pdbx_strand_id
1 'polypeptide(L)'
;MSEIFFKQLGLPTPNYFIGIGSGSHTIQTGNIMITFKEVLLKENPEMIIFVGDVNWMIACSLDAKKLHFKVAHVQVGLRSFDRYMPAEINRILTDSILDYLFVIEKSGMINLKKEGVFEKKIFFVGNCMVDNLISILTIAYSSNILENFLLRKRNLL
;
A
#
# COMPACT_ATOMS: atom_id res chain seq x y z
N MET A 1 -6.16 3.93 -16.85
CA MET A 1 -5.49 2.64 -16.63
C MET A 1 -6.13 1.80 -15.53
N SER A 2 -6.72 2.38 -14.48
CA SER A 2 -7.29 1.62 -13.35
C SER A 2 -8.58 0.86 -13.67
N GLU A 3 -9.50 1.42 -14.45
CA GLU A 3 -10.86 0.89 -14.63
C GLU A 3 -10.91 -0.55 -15.17
N ILE A 4 -9.98 -0.91 -16.07
CA ILE A 4 -9.92 -2.27 -16.62
C ILE A 4 -9.59 -3.30 -15.54
N PHE A 5 -8.74 -2.95 -14.56
CA PHE A 5 -8.39 -3.83 -13.45
C PHE A 5 -9.56 -3.99 -12.48
N PHE A 6 -10.31 -2.91 -12.18
CA PHE A 6 -11.52 -3.03 -11.37
C PHE A 6 -12.52 -3.99 -12.00
N LYS A 7 -12.73 -3.89 -13.31
CA LYS A 7 -13.62 -4.78 -14.04
C LYS A 7 -13.11 -6.23 -14.11
N GLN A 8 -11.85 -6.42 -14.47
CA GLN A 8 -11.27 -7.76 -14.63
C GLN A 8 -11.14 -8.53 -13.31
N LEU A 9 -10.90 -7.81 -12.21
CA LEU A 9 -10.76 -8.40 -10.87
C LEU A 9 -12.07 -8.38 -10.07
N GLY A 10 -13.18 -7.89 -10.65
CA GLY A 10 -14.47 -7.80 -9.97
C GLY A 10 -14.46 -6.91 -8.73
N LEU A 11 -13.61 -5.89 -8.70
CA LEU A 11 -13.47 -4.99 -7.56
C LEU A 11 -14.59 -3.95 -7.57
N PRO A 12 -15.14 -3.58 -6.39
CA PRO A 12 -16.12 -2.52 -6.29
C PRO A 12 -15.52 -1.17 -6.67
N THR A 13 -16.37 -0.26 -7.16
CA THR A 13 -15.96 1.12 -7.42
C THR A 13 -15.60 1.83 -6.10
N PRO A 14 -14.49 2.59 -6.05
CA PRO A 14 -14.13 3.36 -4.86
C PRO A 14 -15.23 4.35 -4.47
N ASN A 15 -15.50 4.50 -3.17
CA ASN A 15 -16.41 5.54 -2.67
C ASN A 15 -15.88 6.96 -2.95
N TYR A 16 -14.56 7.10 -3.01
CA TYR A 16 -13.87 8.36 -3.26
C TYR A 16 -12.83 8.16 -4.36
N PHE A 17 -12.88 9.03 -5.37
CA PHE A 17 -11.82 9.18 -6.37
C PHE A 17 -11.29 10.62 -6.29
N ILE A 18 -10.08 10.77 -5.76
CA ILE A 18 -9.48 12.08 -5.46
C ILE A 18 -8.89 12.75 -6.71
N GLY A 19 -8.59 11.98 -7.77
CA GLY A 19 -8.16 12.54 -9.06
C GLY A 19 -6.78 13.21 -9.08
N ILE A 20 -5.96 13.04 -8.03
CA ILE A 20 -4.61 13.61 -7.96
C ILE A 20 -3.59 12.62 -8.53
N GLY A 21 -2.84 13.02 -9.55
CA GLY A 21 -1.76 12.21 -10.12
C GLY A 21 -0.78 12.95 -11.03
N SER A 22 -0.99 14.24 -11.29
CA SER A 22 -0.10 15.09 -12.10
C SER A 22 0.67 16.09 -11.22
N GLY A 23 1.81 16.57 -11.73
CA GLY A 23 2.66 17.54 -11.04
C GLY A 23 3.84 16.93 -10.28
N SER A 24 4.64 17.79 -9.63
CA SER A 24 5.79 17.36 -8.83
C SER A 24 5.34 16.64 -7.56
N HIS A 25 6.26 15.91 -6.92
CA HIS A 25 6.02 15.23 -5.65
C HIS A 25 5.38 16.17 -4.62
N THR A 26 5.94 17.37 -4.44
CA THR A 26 5.43 18.36 -3.48
C THR A 26 3.99 18.79 -3.76
N ILE A 27 3.65 19.03 -5.02
CA ILE A 27 2.29 19.43 -5.43
C ILE A 27 1.31 18.30 -5.14
N GLN A 28 1.66 17.07 -5.53
CA GLN A 28 0.82 15.90 -5.27
C GLN A 28 0.61 15.69 -3.78
N THR A 29 1.69 15.67 -2.99
CA THR A 29 1.65 15.50 -1.52
C THR A 29 0.76 16.56 -0.86
N GLY A 30 0.92 17.84 -1.21
CA GLY A 30 0.09 18.92 -0.65
C GLY A 30 -1.39 18.78 -0.99
N ASN A 31 -1.71 18.51 -2.25
CA ASN A 31 -3.10 18.34 -2.69
C ASN A 31 -3.75 17.10 -2.04
N ILE A 32 -2.99 16.02 -1.88
CA ILE A 32 -3.45 14.81 -1.21
C ILE A 32 -3.78 15.12 0.24
N MET A 33 -2.91 15.82 0.97
CA MET A 33 -3.17 16.18 2.37
C MET A 33 -4.47 17.00 2.51
N ILE A 34 -4.64 18.03 1.69
CA ILE A 34 -5.86 18.85 1.70
C ILE A 34 -7.11 18.00 1.49
N THR A 35 -7.12 17.20 0.42
CA THR A 35 -8.31 16.41 0.04
C THR A 35 -8.58 15.25 1.00
N PHE A 36 -7.52 14.56 1.44
CA PHE A 36 -7.63 13.43 2.35
C PHE A 36 -8.13 13.86 3.72
N LYS A 37 -7.70 15.02 4.22
CA LYS A 37 -8.22 15.60 5.46
C LYS A 37 -9.72 15.85 5.42
N GLU A 38 -10.25 16.35 4.31
CA GLU A 38 -11.70 16.55 4.13
C GLU A 38 -12.45 15.22 4.21
N VAL A 39 -11.95 14.17 3.55
CA VAL A 39 -12.53 12.83 3.61
C VAL A 39 -12.49 12.27 5.03
N LEU A 40 -11.36 12.39 5.73
CA LEU A 40 -11.23 11.90 7.11
C LEU A 40 -12.21 12.56 8.07
N LEU A 41 -12.38 13.88 7.98
CA LEU A 41 -13.31 14.60 8.86
C LEU A 41 -14.77 14.26 8.54
N LYS A 42 -15.08 14.01 7.27
CA LYS A 42 -16.42 13.61 6.83
C LYS A 42 -16.76 12.18 7.24
N GLU A 43 -15.88 11.23 6.98
CA GLU A 43 -16.12 9.80 7.25
C GLU A 43 -15.89 9.43 8.71
N ASN A 44 -15.04 10.19 9.42
CA ASN A 44 -14.65 9.97 10.81
C ASN A 44 -14.41 8.48 11.16
N PRO A 45 -13.50 7.80 10.45
CA PRO A 45 -13.33 6.36 10.59
C PRO A 45 -12.71 6.00 11.95
N GLU A 46 -13.08 4.85 12.50
CA GLU A 46 -12.44 4.34 13.73
C GLU A 46 -11.00 3.87 13.50
N MET A 47 -10.68 3.50 12.26
CA MET A 47 -9.37 3.02 11.83
C MET A 47 -9.14 3.27 10.35
N ILE A 48 -7.89 3.56 9.99
CA ILE A 48 -7.41 3.68 8.61
C ILE A 48 -6.45 2.53 8.33
N ILE A 49 -6.52 1.94 7.14
CA ILE A 49 -5.60 0.88 6.70
C ILE A 49 -4.86 1.34 5.45
N PHE A 50 -3.53 1.31 5.52
CA PHE A 50 -2.65 1.52 4.38
C PHE A 50 -1.99 0.21 3.96
N VAL A 51 -1.69 0.07 2.67
CA VAL A 51 -1.00 -1.10 2.10
C VAL A 51 0.08 -0.62 1.14
N GLY A 52 1.30 -1.13 1.29
CA GLY A 52 2.42 -0.85 0.37
C GLY A 52 3.27 0.35 0.80
N ASP A 53 3.85 1.07 -0.15
CA ASP A 53 4.89 2.08 0.13
C ASP A 53 4.87 3.28 -0.84
N VAL A 54 3.67 3.58 -1.33
CA VAL A 54 3.39 4.59 -2.33
C VAL A 54 3.52 6.03 -1.80
N ASN A 55 3.85 6.95 -2.69
CA ASN A 55 4.20 8.35 -2.34
C ASN A 55 3.14 9.11 -1.54
N TRP A 56 1.86 8.83 -1.76
CA TRP A 56 0.77 9.51 -1.04
C TRP A 56 0.65 9.07 0.42
N MET A 57 1.27 7.94 0.79
CA MET A 57 1.09 7.35 2.10
C MET A 57 1.66 8.23 3.22
N ILE A 58 2.79 8.91 2.98
CA ILE A 58 3.35 9.81 3.99
C ILE A 58 2.45 11.02 4.24
N ALA A 59 1.87 11.59 3.19
CA ALA A 59 0.88 12.67 3.29
C ALA A 59 -0.31 12.24 4.16
N CYS A 60 -0.94 11.13 3.79
CA CYS A 60 -2.11 10.62 4.51
C CYS A 60 -1.77 10.22 5.96
N SER A 61 -0.60 9.62 6.18
CA SER A 61 -0.15 9.23 7.52
C SER A 61 0.03 10.43 8.43
N LEU A 62 0.62 11.51 7.93
CA LEU A 62 0.81 12.74 8.72
C LEU A 62 -0.53 13.35 9.14
N ASP A 63 -1.49 13.47 8.23
CA ASP A 63 -2.81 14.02 8.57
C ASP A 63 -3.58 13.11 9.52
N ALA A 64 -3.62 11.81 9.24
CA ALA A 64 -4.28 10.83 10.11
C ALA A 64 -3.73 10.89 11.53
N LYS A 65 -2.40 10.90 11.69
CA LYS A 65 -1.76 10.94 13.01
C LYS A 65 -1.92 12.27 13.72
N LYS A 66 -1.86 13.40 13.01
CA LYS A 66 -2.11 14.73 13.60
C LYS A 66 -3.57 14.93 14.04
N LEU A 67 -4.50 14.23 13.40
CA LEU A 67 -5.92 14.20 13.78
C LEU A 67 -6.25 13.07 14.78
N HIS A 68 -5.24 12.38 15.30
CA HIS A 68 -5.37 11.32 16.30
C HIS A 68 -6.16 10.07 15.85
N PHE A 69 -6.26 9.82 14.54
CA PHE A 69 -6.81 8.57 14.04
C PHE A 69 -5.86 7.39 14.30
N LYS A 70 -6.45 6.21 14.50
CA LYS A 70 -5.73 4.94 14.54
C LYS A 70 -5.44 4.48 13.13
N VAL A 71 -4.21 4.03 12.90
CA VAL A 71 -3.76 3.64 11.58
C VAL A 71 -3.00 2.31 11.63
N ALA A 72 -3.43 1.40 10.76
CA ALA A 72 -2.77 0.16 10.44
C ALA A 72 -2.03 0.27 9.11
N HIS A 73 -0.84 -0.30 9.03
CA HIS A 73 -0.03 -0.34 7.82
C HIS A 73 0.36 -1.78 7.52
N VAL A 74 0.04 -2.25 6.31
CA VAL A 74 0.39 -3.55 5.76
C VAL A 74 1.57 -3.42 4.82
N GLN A 75 2.49 -4.40 4.86
CA GLN A 75 3.75 -4.40 4.11
C GLN A 75 4.86 -3.53 4.72
N VAL A 76 4.92 -3.51 6.05
CA VAL A 76 5.89 -2.72 6.82
C VAL A 76 7.25 -3.39 6.99
N GLY A 77 8.26 -2.59 7.32
CA GLY A 77 9.59 -3.08 7.70
C GLY A 77 10.50 -3.48 6.54
N LEU A 78 10.01 -3.45 5.30
CA LEU A 78 10.86 -3.62 4.12
C LEU A 78 11.87 -2.48 4.05
N ARG A 79 13.15 -2.79 3.83
CA ARG A 79 14.22 -1.79 3.73
C ARG A 79 15.11 -2.10 2.55
N SER A 80 15.33 -1.12 1.69
CA SER A 80 16.38 -1.18 0.67
C SER A 80 17.74 -0.79 1.26
N PHE A 81 17.76 -0.05 2.38
CA PHE A 81 18.94 0.61 2.94
C PHE A 81 19.55 1.68 2.02
N ASP A 82 18.88 2.03 0.93
CA ASP A 82 19.27 3.10 0.02
C ASP A 82 18.38 4.33 0.24
N ARG A 83 18.93 5.35 0.91
CA ARG A 83 18.23 6.61 1.20
C ARG A 83 18.05 7.51 -0.03
N TYR A 84 18.70 7.20 -1.17
CA TYR A 84 18.40 7.88 -2.43
C TYR A 84 17.10 7.39 -3.07
N MET A 85 16.60 6.21 -2.67
CA MET A 85 15.31 5.69 -3.11
C MET A 85 14.16 6.43 -2.40
N PRO A 86 13.27 7.15 -3.12
CA PRO A 86 12.18 7.89 -2.47
C PRO A 86 11.23 7.01 -1.65
N ALA A 87 10.97 5.78 -2.11
CA ALA A 87 10.14 4.83 -1.39
C ALA A 87 10.75 4.43 -0.04
N GLU A 88 12.08 4.37 0.09
CA GLU A 88 12.74 4.07 1.37
C GLU A 88 12.49 5.17 2.40
N ILE A 89 12.51 6.43 1.97
CA ILE A 89 12.17 7.57 2.83
C ILE A 89 10.73 7.46 3.31
N ASN A 90 9.79 7.16 2.39
CA ASN A 90 8.38 6.98 2.74
C ASN A 90 8.21 5.89 3.79
N ARG A 91 8.75 4.68 3.54
CA ARG A 91 8.65 3.53 4.44
C ARG A 91 9.13 3.84 5.85
N ILE A 92 10.29 4.46 5.98
CA ILE A 92 10.89 4.76 7.29
C ILE A 92 10.04 5.80 8.05
N LEU A 93 9.59 6.85 7.36
CA LEU A 93 8.78 7.88 7.99
C LEU A 93 7.40 7.34 8.38
N THR A 94 6.74 6.59 7.51
CA THR A 94 5.42 6.01 7.80
C THR A 94 5.52 5.01 8.95
N ASP A 95 6.44 4.04 8.88
CA ASP A 95 6.55 3.00 9.92
C ASP A 95 6.87 3.59 11.31
N SER A 96 7.52 4.75 11.37
CA SER A 96 7.85 5.41 12.63
C SER A 96 6.66 6.03 13.38
N ILE A 97 5.57 6.40 12.67
CA ILE A 97 4.46 7.16 13.26
C ILE A 97 3.15 6.37 13.40
N LEU A 98 3.01 5.22 12.74
CA LEU A 98 1.75 4.47 12.72
C LEU A 98 1.59 3.53 13.93
N ASP A 99 0.36 3.04 14.15
CA ASP A 99 -0.02 2.36 15.39
C ASP A 99 0.12 0.84 15.31
N TYR A 100 -0.30 0.26 14.18
CA TYR A 100 -0.27 -1.17 13.94
C TYR A 100 0.52 -1.46 12.65
N LEU A 101 1.53 -2.31 12.74
CA LEU A 101 2.48 -2.59 11.68
C LEU A 101 2.41 -4.08 11.33
N PHE A 102 1.72 -4.38 10.23
CA PHE A 102 1.54 -5.71 9.69
C PHE A 102 2.69 -6.07 8.73
N VAL A 103 3.59 -6.92 9.22
CA VAL A 103 4.80 -7.38 8.54
C VAL A 103 4.52 -8.62 7.71
N ILE A 104 4.99 -8.60 6.46
CA ILE A 104 4.74 -9.68 5.49
C ILE A 104 5.91 -10.68 5.37
N GLU A 105 7.11 -10.30 5.83
CA GLU A 105 8.32 -11.13 5.78
C GLU A 105 9.22 -10.95 7.02
N LYS A 106 9.98 -11.98 7.38
CA LYS A 106 10.77 -12.01 8.63
C LYS A 106 11.82 -10.89 8.73
N SER A 107 12.43 -10.50 7.60
CA SER A 107 13.35 -9.37 7.50
C SER A 107 12.72 -8.07 7.99
N GLY A 108 11.44 -7.85 7.70
CA GLY A 108 10.72 -6.65 8.15
C GLY A 108 10.64 -6.53 9.67
N MET A 109 10.43 -7.64 10.38
CA MET A 109 10.44 -7.66 11.84
C MET A 109 11.82 -7.29 12.40
N ILE A 110 12.88 -7.82 11.79
CA ILE A 110 14.26 -7.55 12.20
C ILE A 110 14.59 -6.07 12.01
N ASN A 111 14.20 -5.49 10.87
CA ASN A 111 14.44 -4.08 10.57
C ASN A 111 13.71 -3.16 11.55
N LEU A 112 12.41 -3.37 11.76
CA LEU A 112 11.62 -2.56 12.70
C LEU A 112 12.16 -2.65 14.13
N LYS A 113 12.60 -3.84 14.55
CA LYS A 113 13.25 -4.03 15.87
C LYS A 113 14.56 -3.24 15.97
N LYS A 114 15.39 -3.24 14.92
CA LYS A 114 16.63 -2.45 14.87
C LYS A 114 16.35 -0.93 14.91
N GLU A 115 15.22 -0.50 14.37
CA GLU A 115 14.77 0.89 14.39
C GLU A 115 14.12 1.31 15.73
N GLY A 116 14.03 0.40 16.70
CA GLY A 116 13.49 0.69 18.03
C GLY A 116 11.95 0.73 18.07
N VAL A 117 11.29 0.17 17.07
CA VAL A 117 9.82 0.07 17.06
C VAL A 117 9.37 -0.90 18.15
N PHE A 118 8.40 -0.46 18.97
CA PHE A 118 7.84 -1.28 20.04
C PHE A 118 7.21 -2.57 19.49
N GLU A 119 7.61 -3.72 20.05
CA GLU A 119 7.15 -5.04 19.63
C GLU A 119 5.61 -5.18 19.65
N LYS A 120 4.93 -4.52 20.59
CA LYS A 120 3.45 -4.51 20.67
C LYS A 120 2.75 -3.89 19.45
N LYS A 121 3.48 -3.14 18.61
CA LYS A 121 2.97 -2.57 17.36
C LYS A 121 3.15 -3.52 16.17
N ILE A 122 3.98 -4.56 16.30
CA ILE A 122 4.45 -5.38 15.18
C ILE A 122 3.67 -6.69 15.14
N PHE A 123 3.09 -6.99 13.98
CA PHE A 123 2.27 -8.18 13.76
C PHE A 123 2.74 -8.90 12.50
N PHE A 124 3.24 -10.12 12.62
CA PHE A 124 3.61 -10.92 11.44
C PHE A 124 2.37 -11.59 10.86
N VAL A 125 2.04 -11.27 9.60
CA VAL A 125 0.79 -11.73 8.95
C VAL A 125 1.00 -12.46 7.63
N GLY A 126 2.21 -12.47 7.08
CA GLY A 126 2.47 -13.01 5.75
C GLY A 126 1.99 -12.08 4.63
N ASN A 127 2.18 -12.48 3.37
CA ASN A 127 1.97 -11.60 2.22
C ASN A 127 0.57 -11.81 1.59
N CYS A 128 -0.27 -10.78 1.64
CA CYS A 128 -1.63 -10.78 1.08
C CYS A 128 -1.69 -10.99 -0.45
N MET A 129 -0.56 -10.85 -1.16
CA MET A 129 -0.48 -11.21 -2.58
C MET A 129 -0.68 -12.72 -2.81
N VAL A 130 -0.38 -13.57 -1.82
CA VAL A 130 -0.67 -15.01 -1.90
C VAL A 130 -2.18 -15.24 -1.90
N ASP A 131 -2.89 -14.61 -0.97
CA ASP A 131 -4.36 -14.65 -0.88
C ASP A 131 -5.01 -14.11 -2.15
N ASN A 132 -4.50 -13.00 -2.68
CA ASN A 132 -4.98 -12.41 -3.94
C ASN A 132 -4.79 -13.38 -5.12
N LEU A 133 -3.59 -13.97 -5.26
CA LEU A 133 -3.32 -14.93 -6.33
C LEU A 133 -4.28 -16.13 -6.27
N ILE A 134 -4.50 -16.68 -5.08
CA ILE A 134 -5.41 -17.81 -4.89
C ILE A 134 -6.84 -17.43 -5.30
N SER A 135 -7.31 -16.23 -4.95
CA SER A 135 -8.68 -15.80 -5.25
C SER A 135 -8.93 -15.58 -6.74
N ILE A 136 -7.91 -15.17 -7.50
CA ILE A 136 -8.02 -14.89 -8.94
C ILE A 136 -7.51 -16.04 -9.82
N LEU A 137 -7.04 -17.15 -9.24
CA LEU A 137 -6.31 -18.18 -9.96
C LEU A 137 -7.14 -18.78 -11.11
N THR A 138 -8.44 -19.00 -10.89
CA THR A 138 -9.37 -19.48 -11.92
C THR A 138 -9.50 -18.49 -13.08
N ILE A 139 -9.59 -17.19 -12.78
CA ILE A 139 -9.65 -16.13 -13.80
C ILE A 139 -8.34 -16.11 -14.58
N ALA A 140 -7.20 -16.17 -13.88
CA ALA A 140 -5.88 -16.19 -14.50
C ALA A 140 -5.69 -17.38 -15.46
N TYR A 141 -6.15 -18.58 -15.09
CA TYR A 141 -6.08 -19.77 -15.96
C TYR A 141 -6.99 -19.69 -17.18
N SER A 142 -8.09 -18.94 -17.11
CA SER A 142 -8.99 -18.69 -18.25
C SER A 142 -8.49 -17.61 -19.22
N SER A 143 -7.32 -17.02 -18.98
CA SER A 143 -6.80 -15.91 -19.76
C SER A 143 -6.26 -16.34 -21.13
N ASN A 144 -6.78 -15.74 -22.20
CA ASN A 144 -6.30 -15.94 -23.58
C ASN A 144 -5.18 -14.96 -23.97
N ILE A 145 -4.46 -14.42 -22.98
CA ILE A 145 -3.44 -13.38 -23.20
C ILE A 145 -2.33 -13.83 -24.16
N LEU A 146 -1.95 -15.10 -24.14
CA LEU A 146 -0.94 -15.63 -25.05
C LEU A 146 -1.41 -15.61 -26.50
N GLU A 147 -2.66 -15.99 -26.76
CA GLU A 147 -3.25 -15.96 -28.10
C GLU A 147 -3.37 -14.53 -28.62
N ASN A 148 -3.84 -13.61 -27.78
CA ASN A 148 -3.99 -12.19 -28.12
C ASN A 148 -2.68 -11.54 -28.57
N PHE A 149 -1.55 -11.99 -28.01
CA PHE A 149 -0.21 -11.49 -28.35
C PHE A 149 0.61 -12.43 -29.23
N LEU A 150 0.00 -13.50 -29.77
CA LEU A 150 0.68 -14.51 -30.59
C LEU A 150 1.93 -15.12 -29.91
N LEU A 151 1.88 -15.26 -28.59
CA LEU A 151 2.94 -15.83 -27.76
C LEU A 151 2.72 -17.33 -27.52
N ARG A 152 3.80 -18.05 -27.25
CA ARG A 152 3.77 -19.47 -26.88
C ARG A 152 4.23 -19.67 -25.44
N LYS A 153 3.59 -20.59 -24.73
CA LYS A 153 4.03 -21.00 -23.40
C LYS A 153 5.44 -21.56 -23.50
N ARG A 154 6.38 -20.98 -22.75
CA ARG A 154 7.72 -21.54 -22.60
C ARG A 154 7.66 -22.66 -21.55
N ASN A 155 8.09 -23.86 -21.91
CA ASN A 155 8.32 -24.92 -20.94
C ASN A 155 9.54 -24.54 -20.10
N LEU A 156 9.29 -24.01 -18.90
CA LEU A 156 10.30 -23.85 -17.87
C LEU A 156 10.29 -25.18 -17.09
N LEU A 157 11.36 -25.96 -17.26
CA LEU A 157 11.69 -27.12 -16.43
C LEU A 157 12.08 -26.64 -15.03
#